data_AF-A0A1V9H0X9-F1
#
_entry.id   AF-A0A1V9H0X9-F1
#
_cell.length_a   1.000
_cell.length_b   1.000
_cell.length_c   1.000
_cell.angle_alpha   90.00
_cell.angle_beta   90.00
_cell.angle_gamma   90.00
#
_symmetry.space_group_name_H-M   'P 1'
#
loop_
_entity.id
_entity.type
_entity.pdbx_description
1 polymer ?
#
loop_
_entity_poly.entity_id
_entity_poly.type
_entity_poly.pdbx_seq_one_letter_code
_entity_poly.pdbx_strand_id
1 'polypeptide(L)'
;MGVAFGRFFPIAAYETVQPAIIQREGREVEGMDFAVRIANDGRVIECLAVGITDCSADFGAEGLEVAVLGIGYPLYAELFPQHVAAYEQQFK
;
A
#
# COMPACT_ATOMS: atom_id res chain seq x y z
N MET A 1 -10.48 3.02 -11.09
CA MET A 1 -9.09 2.76 -10.66
C MET A 1 -9.15 1.90 -9.42
N GLY A 2 -8.25 0.93 -9.28
CA GLY A 2 -8.24 -0.02 -8.17
C GLY A 2 -7.44 0.47 -6.96
N VAL A 3 -7.70 -0.16 -5.82
CA VAL A 3 -7.02 0.10 -4.56
C VAL A 3 -6.58 -1.23 -3.96
N ALA A 4 -5.36 -1.29 -3.44
CA ALA A 4 -4.84 -2.46 -2.75
C ALA A 4 -4.32 -2.08 -1.36
N PHE A 5 -4.66 -2.91 -0.37
CA PHE A 5 -4.13 -2.83 0.99
C PHE A 5 -3.37 -4.11 1.29
N GLY A 6 -2.35 -4.01 2.12
CA GLY A 6 -1.59 -5.18 2.54
C GLY A 6 -0.74 -4.90 3.76
N ARG A 7 -0.26 -5.97 4.38
CA ARG A 7 0.66 -5.88 5.49
C ARG A 7 2.01 -5.33 5.03
N PHE A 8 2.53 -4.37 5.77
CA PHE A 8 3.86 -3.84 5.53
C PHE A 8 4.90 -4.60 6.38
N PHE A 9 5.95 -5.09 5.72
CA PHE A 9 7.07 -5.78 6.37
C PHE A 9 8.29 -4.85 6.33
N PRO A 10 8.56 -4.08 7.41
CA PRO A 10 9.63 -3.11 7.42
C PRO A 10 10.99 -3.81 7.35
N ILE A 11 11.90 -3.21 6.58
CA ILE A 11 13.33 -3.53 6.62
C ILE A 11 14.04 -2.51 7.51
N ALA A 12 15.30 -2.76 7.89
CA ALA A 12 16.07 -1.86 8.75
C ALA A 12 16.09 -0.39 8.27
N ALA A 13 16.08 -0.15 6.95
CA ALA A 13 16.04 1.20 6.39
C ALA A 13 14.77 2.00 6.77
N TYR A 14 13.66 1.33 7.08
CA TYR A 14 12.41 1.98 7.47
C TYR A 14 12.54 2.75 8.80
N GLU A 15 13.43 2.34 9.71
CA GLU A 15 13.67 3.04 10.99
C GLU A 15 14.03 4.52 10.79
N THR A 16 14.61 4.88 9.64
CA THR A 16 14.99 6.26 9.32
C THR A 16 13.79 7.18 9.07
N VAL A 17 12.66 6.63 8.60
CA VAL A 17 11.44 7.39 8.27
C VAL A 17 10.28 7.10 9.22
N GLN A 18 10.36 6.01 9.98
CA GLN A 18 9.31 5.53 10.88
C GLN A 18 8.75 6.60 11.82
N PRO A 19 9.55 7.45 12.50
CA PRO A 19 9.00 8.46 13.40
C PRO A 19 8.07 9.46 12.70
N ALA A 20 8.38 9.83 11.46
CA ALA A 20 7.56 10.75 10.67
C ALA A 20 6.25 10.10 10.21
N ILE A 21 6.29 8.80 9.89
CA ILE A 21 5.10 8.03 9.51
C ILE A 21 4.14 7.86 10.69
N ILE A 22 4.66 7.47 11.86
CA ILE A 22 3.86 7.34 13.09
C ILE A 22 3.17 8.67 13.44
N GLN A 23 3.90 9.80 13.40
CA GLN A 23 3.36 11.12 13.71
C GLN A 23 2.23 11.57 12.78
N ARG A 24 2.14 11.01 11.57
CA ARG A 24 1.15 11.40 10.57
C ARG A 24 -0.09 10.51 10.58
N GLU A 25 -0.08 9.39 11.31
CA GLU A 25 -1.25 8.52 11.51
C GLU A 25 -1.93 8.12 10.18
N GLY A 26 -1.13 7.71 9.19
CA GLY A 26 -1.62 7.31 7.86
C GLY A 26 -1.93 8.47 6.91
N ARG A 27 -1.66 9.73 7.31
CA ARG A 27 -1.68 10.89 6.40
C ARG A 27 -0.36 11.03 5.65
N GLU A 28 -0.40 11.76 4.54
CA GLU A 28 0.78 12.08 3.74
C GLU A 28 1.86 12.78 4.57
N VAL A 29 3.10 12.35 4.38
CA VAL A 29 4.28 12.99 4.96
C VAL A 29 4.89 13.90 3.91
N GLU A 30 4.85 15.20 4.14
CA GLU A 30 5.39 16.19 3.20
C GLU A 30 6.87 15.92 2.88
N GLY A 31 7.21 15.92 1.58
CA GLY A 31 8.56 15.62 1.10
C GLY A 31 8.93 14.14 1.07
N MET A 32 7.96 13.24 1.25
CA MET A 32 8.16 11.80 1.19
C MET A 32 7.22 11.15 0.17
N ASP A 33 7.78 10.81 -0.99
CA ASP A 33 7.09 10.07 -2.03
C ASP A 33 7.44 8.59 -1.96
N PHE A 34 6.42 7.75 -2.14
CA PHE A 34 6.58 6.30 -2.15
C PHE A 34 6.25 5.72 -3.52
N ALA A 35 6.98 4.66 -3.88
CA ALA A 35 6.70 3.86 -5.06
C ALA A 35 6.63 2.39 -4.66
N VAL A 36 5.73 1.64 -5.30
CA VAL A 36 5.63 0.18 -5.13
C VAL A 36 6.12 -0.52 -6.37
N ARG A 37 6.82 -1.64 -6.17
CA ARG A 37 7.29 -2.52 -7.23
C ARG A 37 6.73 -3.91 -7.06
N ILE A 38 6.43 -4.56 -8.17
CA ILE A 38 6.06 -5.96 -8.18
C ILE A 38 7.32 -6.78 -7.90
N ALA A 39 7.28 -7.64 -6.87
CA ALA A 39 8.49 -8.30 -6.36
C ALA A 39 9.17 -9.24 -7.36
N ASN A 40 8.41 -9.85 -8.28
CA ASN A 40 8.94 -10.86 -9.20
C ASN A 40 9.64 -10.28 -10.44
N ASP A 41 9.17 -9.16 -10.98
CA ASP A 41 9.65 -8.55 -12.21
C ASP A 41 10.26 -7.14 -11.99
N GLY A 42 10.13 -6.58 -10.79
CA GLY A 42 10.67 -5.29 -10.39
C GLY A 42 9.97 -4.08 -10.99
N ARG A 43 8.89 -4.28 -11.76
CA ARG A 43 8.15 -3.19 -12.42
C ARG A 43 7.49 -2.30 -11.37
N VAL A 44 7.68 -0.99 -11.53
CA VAL A 44 7.01 0.02 -10.70
C VAL A 44 5.52 0.06 -11.06
N ILE A 45 4.67 0.09 -10.04
CA ILE A 45 3.22 0.23 -10.21
C ILE A 45 2.91 1.71 -10.38
N GLU A 46 2.41 2.09 -11.56
CA GLU A 46 1.81 3.41 -11.76
C GLU A 46 0.50 3.51 -10.98
N CYS A 47 0.48 4.43 -10.01
CA CYS A 47 -0.62 4.65 -9.09
C CYS A 47 -0.69 6.13 -8.71
N LEU A 48 -1.80 6.54 -8.10
CA LEU A 48 -1.99 7.93 -7.66
C LEU A 48 -1.25 8.24 -6.37
N ALA A 49 -1.21 7.29 -5.44
CA ALA A 49 -0.55 7.48 -4.16
C ALA A 49 -0.20 6.14 -3.52
N VAL A 50 0.83 6.17 -2.68
CA VAL A 50 1.22 5.07 -1.80
C VAL A 50 1.36 5.64 -0.39
N GLY A 51 0.78 4.97 0.59
CA GLY A 51 0.83 5.37 2.00
C GLY A 51 1.21 4.21 2.90
N ILE A 52 1.91 4.51 3.98
CA ILE A 52 2.18 3.57 5.08
C ILE A 52 1.48 4.09 6.32
N THR A 53 0.74 3.19 6.99
CA THR A 53 0.18 3.43 8.31
C THR A 53 0.98 2.61 9.32
N ASP A 54 1.49 3.28 10.35
CA ASP A 54 2.27 2.64 11.41
C ASP A 54 1.65 2.94 12.79
N CYS A 55 0.86 1.99 13.25
CA CYS A 55 0.32 1.93 14.61
C CYS A 55 0.98 0.78 15.39
N SER A 56 2.24 0.45 15.08
CA SER A 56 2.93 -0.69 15.69
C SER A 56 3.20 -0.55 17.18
N ALA A 57 3.19 0.69 17.69
CA ALA A 57 3.26 0.95 19.13
C ALA A 57 2.08 0.31 19.89
N ASP A 58 0.88 0.31 19.30
CA ASP A 58 -0.34 -0.20 19.94
C ASP A 58 -0.66 -1.64 19.54
N PHE A 59 -0.38 -2.00 18.27
CA PHE A 59 -0.82 -3.27 17.67
C PHE A 59 0.34 -4.19 17.24
N GLY A 60 1.59 -3.83 17.57
CA GLY A 60 2.76 -4.56 17.14
C GLY A 60 2.84 -4.68 15.61
N ALA A 61 3.29 -5.83 15.12
CA ALA A 61 3.47 -6.03 13.68
C ALA A 61 2.15 -6.09 12.87
N GLU A 62 0.98 -6.16 13.52
CA GLU A 62 -0.33 -6.06 12.84
C GLU A 62 -0.76 -4.61 12.64
N GLY A 63 -0.11 -3.65 13.31
CA GLY A 63 -0.36 -2.21 13.13
C GLY A 63 0.34 -1.59 11.92
N LEU A 64 0.96 -2.41 11.06
CA LEU A 64 1.75 -1.97 9.91
C LEU A 64 1.05 -2.33 8.60
N GLU A 65 0.55 -1.31 7.91
CA GLU A 65 -0.18 -1.46 6.65
C GLU A 65 0.42 -0.57 5.57
N VAL A 66 0.37 -1.05 4.33
CA VAL A 66 0.63 -0.26 3.13
C VAL A 66 -0.65 -0.19 2.29
N ALA A 67 -0.95 1.02 1.81
CA ALA A 67 -2.05 1.29 0.90
C ALA A 67 -1.49 1.80 -0.44
N VAL A 68 -1.99 1.25 -1.54
CA VAL A 68 -1.69 1.68 -2.91
C VAL A 68 -2.99 2.11 -3.57
N LEU A 69 -3.11 3.40 -3.87
CA LEU A 69 -4.33 4.03 -4.35
C LEU A 69 -4.22 4.32 -5.84
N GLY A 70 -5.29 4.04 -6.58
CA GLY A 70 -5.41 4.50 -7.96
C GLY A 70 -4.63 3.67 -8.98
N ILE A 71 -4.49 2.36 -8.76
CA ILE A 71 -3.86 1.45 -9.73
C ILE A 71 -4.73 1.38 -10.98
N GLY A 72 -4.12 1.62 -12.15
CA GLY A 72 -4.81 1.63 -13.44
C GLY A 72 -5.26 0.24 -13.92
N TYR A 73 -6.24 0.23 -14.83
CA TYR A 73 -6.59 -0.96 -15.63
C TYR A 73 -5.69 -1.00 -16.88
N PRO A 74 -5.23 -2.17 -17.36
CA PRO A 74 -5.59 -3.54 -16.95
C PRO A 74 -4.82 -4.07 -15.73
N LEU A 75 -3.73 -3.42 -15.35
CA LEU A 75 -2.78 -3.93 -14.36
C LEU A 75 -3.43 -4.33 -13.03
N TYR A 76 -4.39 -3.55 -12.52
CA TYR A 76 -5.10 -3.90 -11.28
C TYR A 76 -5.83 -5.25 -11.37
N ALA A 77 -6.46 -5.56 -12.50
CA ALA A 77 -7.18 -6.82 -12.69
C ALA A 77 -6.23 -8.01 -12.84
N GLU A 78 -5.05 -7.78 -13.42
CA GLU A 78 -3.99 -8.79 -13.52
C GLU A 78 -3.40 -9.12 -12.15
N LEU A 79 -3.17 -8.10 -11.31
CA LEU A 79 -2.57 -8.28 -9.98
C LEU A 79 -3.55 -8.79 -8.93
N PHE A 80 -4.81 -8.35 -8.99
CA PHE A 80 -5.83 -8.64 -7.98
C PHE A 80 -7.11 -9.22 -8.61
N PRO A 81 -7.02 -10.34 -9.35
CA PRO A 81 -8.17 -10.89 -10.08
C PRO A 81 -9.31 -11.31 -9.13
N GLN A 82 -8.99 -11.73 -7.90
CA GLN A 82 -10.02 -12.08 -6.92
C GLN A 82 -10.81 -10.86 -6.44
N HIS A 83 -10.18 -9.68 -6.36
CA HIS A 83 -10.86 -8.45 -5.97
C HIS A 83 -11.87 -8.02 -7.04
N VAL A 84 -11.47 -8.11 -8.31
CA VAL A 84 -12.36 -7.81 -9.45
C VAL A 84 -13.54 -8.78 -9.48
N ALA A 85 -13.27 -10.09 -9.37
CA ALA A 85 -14.31 -11.11 -9.35
C ALA A 85 -15.30 -10.91 -8.18
N ALA A 86 -14.82 -10.60 -6.98
CA ALA A 86 -15.66 -10.33 -5.82
C ALA A 86 -16.56 -9.10 -6.04
N TYR A 87 -16.01 -8.02 -6.60
CA TYR A 87 -16.79 -6.82 -6.94
C TYR A 87 -17.89 -7.14 -7.96
N GLU A 88 -17.57 -7.84 -9.04
CA GLU A 88 -18.54 -8.22 -10.07
C GLU A 88 -19.67 -9.11 -9.54
N GLN A 89 -19.39 -9.98 -8.56
CA GLN A 89 -20.38 -10.83 -7.92
C GLN A 89 -21.37 -10.06 -7.03
N GLN A 90 -21.00 -8.90 -6.49
CA GLN A 90 -21.89 -8.09 -5.65
C GLN A 90 -23.08 -7.49 -6.43
N PHE A 91 -22.98 -7.40 -7.76
CA PHE A 91 -24.00 -6.81 -8.63
C PHE A 91 -24.76 -7.86 -9.47
N LYS A 92 -24.59 -9.15 -9.17
CA LYS A 92 -25.37 -10.25 -9.76
C LYS A 92 -26.48 -10.69 -8.81
#